data_AF-A0A7J3S857-F1
#
_entry.id   AF-A0A7J3S857-F1
#
_cell.length_a   1.000
_cell.length_b   1.000
_cell.length_c   1.000
_cell.angle_alpha   90.00
_cell.angle_beta   90.00
_cell.angle_gamma   90.00
#
_symmetry.space_group_name_H-M   'P 1'
#
loop_
_entity.id
_entity.type
_entity.pdbx_description
1 polymer ?
#
loop_
_entity_poly.entity_id
_entity_poly.type
_entity_poly.pdbx_seq_one_letter_code
_entity_poly.pdbx_strand_id
1 'polypeptide(L)'
;MVSKKWAGLASIIIGIIFLLSPAGGVKAISIFSGIILTFIGIWMLLNALRERHYRRISLFWLIFAVILIFIGVLLAFQIISIIAFSGFWLYLTGLLFILAGLIVVFSALDAYVTRTIGFLGIIVGVVYFVVGIFALDPIFLGVIIGVILIIYGLIILR
;
A
#
# COMPACT_ATOMS: atom_id res chain seq x y z
N MET A 1 -14.64 -0.49 -18.28
CA MET A 1 -13.75 -1.65 -18.51
C MET A 1 -12.64 -1.23 -19.45
N VAL A 2 -11.41 -1.06 -18.97
CA VAL A 2 -10.25 -0.78 -19.84
C VAL A 2 -10.04 -2.01 -20.73
N SER A 3 -9.87 -1.84 -22.04
CA SER A 3 -9.65 -2.99 -22.93
C SER A 3 -8.36 -3.71 -22.49
N LYS A 4 -8.36 -5.04 -22.52
CA LYS A 4 -7.20 -5.85 -22.11
C LYS A 4 -5.91 -5.40 -22.82
N LYS A 5 -6.02 -4.93 -24.08
CA LYS A 5 -4.91 -4.38 -24.85
C LYS A 5 -4.31 -3.12 -24.21
N TRP A 6 -5.15 -2.18 -23.76
CA TRP A 6 -4.67 -0.96 -23.09
C TRP A 6 -4.00 -1.26 -21.76
N ALA A 7 -4.54 -2.22 -21.00
CA ALA A 7 -3.93 -2.66 -19.74
C ALA A 7 -2.56 -3.31 -19.97
N GLY A 8 -2.45 -4.21 -20.96
CA GLY A 8 -1.18 -4.84 -21.31
C GLY A 8 -0.14 -3.84 -21.80
N LEU A 9 -0.53 -2.90 -22.66
CA LEU A 9 0.37 -1.85 -23.16
C LEU A 9 0.88 -0.95 -22.03
N ALA A 10 -0.02 -0.55 -21.12
CA ALA A 10 0.34 0.25 -19.96
C ALA A 10 1.32 -0.50 -19.04
N SER A 11 1.09 -1.79 -18.78
CA SER A 11 2.01 -2.61 -17.99
C SER A 11 3.41 -2.68 -18.61
N ILE A 12 3.53 -2.86 -19.93
CA ILE A 12 4.84 -2.85 -20.60
C ILE A 12 5.54 -1.50 -20.45
N ILE A 13 4.84 -0.39 -20.71
CA ILE A 13 5.42 0.95 -20.61
C ILE A 13 5.91 1.23 -19.18
N ILE A 14 5.06 0.94 -18.19
CA ILE A 14 5.44 1.11 -16.77
C ILE A 14 6.62 0.20 -16.43
N GLY A 15 6.62 -1.04 -16.92
CA GLY A 15 7.73 -1.97 -16.69
C GLY A 15 9.05 -1.47 -17.27
N ILE A 16 9.05 -0.92 -18.47
CA ILE A 16 10.24 -0.28 -19.09
C ILE A 16 10.70 0.92 -18.25
N ILE A 17 9.79 1.78 -17.80
CA ILE A 17 10.13 2.93 -16.95
C ILE A 17 10.81 2.46 -15.65
N PHE A 18 10.31 1.38 -15.05
CA PHE A 18 10.92 0.78 -13.85
C PHE A 18 12.31 0.20 -14.12
N LEU A 19 12.57 -0.37 -15.30
CA LEU A 19 13.92 -0.82 -15.68
C LEU A 19 14.88 0.34 -15.95
N LEU A 20 14.41 1.42 -16.58
CA LEU A 20 15.21 2.61 -16.88
C LEU A 20 15.51 3.43 -15.61
N SER A 21 14.58 3.45 -14.65
CA SER A 21 14.74 4.15 -13.38
C SER A 21 14.19 3.32 -12.21
N PRO A 22 14.94 2.29 -11.76
CA PRO A 22 14.52 1.45 -10.64
C PRO A 22 14.29 2.25 -9.36
N ALA A 23 15.17 3.21 -9.08
CA ALA A 23 15.02 4.13 -7.96
C ALA A 23 13.76 5.00 -8.07
N GLY A 24 13.41 5.45 -9.28
CA GLY A 24 12.17 6.19 -9.52
C GLY A 24 10.92 5.33 -9.29
N GLY A 25 10.95 4.08 -9.74
CA GLY A 25 9.87 3.11 -9.53
C GLY A 25 9.60 2.83 -8.05
N VAL A 26 10.64 2.62 -7.25
CA VAL A 26 10.52 2.41 -5.80
C VAL A 26 9.93 3.64 -5.11
N LYS A 27 10.39 4.83 -5.47
CA LYS A 27 9.83 6.09 -4.96
C LYS A 27 8.34 6.19 -5.29
N ALA A 28 7.96 5.89 -6.54
CA ALA A 28 6.56 5.91 -6.96
C ALA A 28 5.72 4.96 -6.11
N ILE A 29 6.16 3.71 -5.88
CA ILE A 29 5.45 2.76 -5.02
C ILE A 29 5.22 3.37 -3.66
N SER A 30 6.26 3.90 -3.01
CA SER A 30 6.10 4.51 -1.70
C SER A 30 5.20 5.73 -1.68
N ILE A 31 5.20 6.57 -2.72
CA ILE A 31 4.30 7.71 -2.82
C ILE A 31 2.87 7.20 -2.82
N PHE A 32 2.56 6.20 -3.65
CA PHE A 32 1.24 5.58 -3.69
C PHE A 32 0.88 4.90 -2.37
N SER A 33 1.79 4.15 -1.75
CA SER A 33 1.56 3.55 -0.42
C SER A 33 1.22 4.62 0.60
N GLY A 34 1.99 5.72 0.62
CA GLY A 34 1.81 6.82 1.55
C GLY A 34 0.45 7.51 1.39
N ILE A 35 0.04 7.75 0.15
CA ILE A 35 -1.27 8.30 -0.18
C ILE A 35 -2.39 7.36 0.29
N ILE A 36 -2.28 6.06 0.00
CA ILE A 36 -3.28 5.06 0.40
C ILE A 36 -3.38 4.99 1.93
N LEU A 37 -2.25 4.88 2.64
CA LEU A 37 -2.23 4.87 4.11
C LEU A 37 -2.85 6.14 4.69
N THR A 38 -2.56 7.30 4.10
CA THR A 38 -3.16 8.58 4.52
C THR A 38 -4.67 8.57 4.35
N PHE A 39 -5.20 8.12 3.21
CA PHE A 39 -6.64 8.03 2.99
C PHE A 39 -7.31 7.03 3.94
N ILE A 40 -6.69 5.86 4.18
CA ILE A 40 -7.18 4.89 5.16
C ILE A 40 -7.20 5.53 6.56
N GLY A 41 -6.13 6.21 6.95
CA GLY A 41 -6.04 6.91 8.22
C GLY A 41 -7.11 8.00 8.37
N ILE A 42 -7.35 8.82 7.35
CA ILE A 42 -8.43 9.83 7.34
C ILE A 42 -9.78 9.15 7.51
N TRP A 43 -10.06 8.08 6.75
CA TRP A 43 -11.30 7.33 6.86
C TRP A 43 -11.46 6.72 8.26
N MET A 44 -10.39 6.20 8.85
CA MET A 44 -10.38 5.69 10.22
C MET A 44 -10.65 6.78 11.25
N LEU A 45 -10.10 7.98 11.06
CA LEU A 45 -10.36 9.14 11.92
C LEU A 45 -11.83 9.53 11.88
N LEU A 46 -12.44 9.57 10.68
CA LEU A 46 -13.86 9.87 10.51
C LEU A 46 -14.75 8.85 11.23
N ASN A 47 -14.40 7.56 11.18
CA ASN A 47 -15.14 6.53 11.91
C ASN A 47 -14.96 6.64 13.42
N ALA A 48 -13.74 6.94 13.89
CA ALA A 48 -13.47 7.18 15.32
C ALA A 48 -14.38 8.28 15.90
N LEU A 49 -14.60 9.36 15.14
CA LEU A 49 -15.46 10.48 15.54
C LEU A 49 -16.97 10.16 15.48
N ARG A 50 -17.38 9.23 14.62
CA ARG A 50 -18.78 8.80 14.48
C ARG A 50 -19.19 7.78 15.55
N GLU A 51 -18.25 6.99 16.03
CA GLU A 51 -18.48 5.91 17.00
C GLU A 51 -18.80 6.46 18.40
N ARG A 52 -20.10 6.63 18.73
CA ARG A 52 -20.54 7.21 20.01
C ARG A 52 -20.71 6.21 21.16
N HIS A 53 -20.86 4.91 20.88
CA HIS A 53 -21.25 3.92 21.90
C HIS A 53 -20.08 3.13 22.50
N TYR A 54 -19.05 2.79 21.72
CA TYR A 54 -17.92 1.98 22.20
C TYR A 54 -16.65 2.82 22.33
N ARG A 55 -16.54 3.54 23.44
CA ARG A 55 -15.42 4.47 23.75
C ARG A 55 -14.03 3.83 23.63
N ARG A 56 -13.89 2.51 23.90
CA ARG A 56 -12.61 1.80 23.74
C ARG A 56 -12.25 1.55 22.28
N ILE A 57 -13.21 1.15 21.45
CA ILE A 57 -12.99 0.85 20.02
C ILE A 57 -12.64 2.17 19.30
N SER A 58 -13.41 3.23 19.56
CA SER A 58 -13.13 4.58 19.02
C SER A 58 -11.69 5.06 19.30
N LEU A 59 -11.16 4.78 20.50
CA LEU A 59 -9.79 5.16 20.86
C LEU A 59 -8.74 4.43 20.00
N PHE A 60 -8.93 3.13 19.74
CA PHE A 60 -8.03 2.37 18.86
C PHE A 60 -8.05 2.93 17.44
N TRP A 61 -9.24 3.21 16.90
CA TRP A 61 -9.38 3.81 15.57
C TRP A 61 -8.66 5.16 15.48
N LEU A 62 -8.78 6.02 16.50
CA LEU A 62 -8.16 7.33 16.52
C LEU A 62 -6.63 7.25 16.59
N ILE A 63 -6.08 6.43 17.49
CA ILE A 63 -4.63 6.26 17.62
C ILE A 63 -4.04 5.73 16.31
N PHE A 64 -4.66 4.69 15.74
CA PHE A 64 -4.19 4.10 14.50
C PHE A 64 -4.31 5.06 13.30
N ALA A 65 -5.41 5.81 13.23
CA ALA A 65 -5.61 6.83 12.21
C ALA A 65 -4.48 7.87 12.20
N VAL A 66 -4.11 8.39 13.38
CA VAL A 66 -3.02 9.37 13.48
C VAL A 66 -1.69 8.79 13.01
N ILE A 67 -1.36 7.55 13.41
CA ILE A 67 -0.14 6.86 12.98
C ILE A 67 -0.12 6.67 11.46
N LEU A 68 -1.24 6.20 10.88
CA LEU A 68 -1.40 5.99 9.44
C LEU A 68 -1.25 7.27 8.63
N ILE A 69 -1.89 8.36 9.08
CA ILE A 69 -1.78 9.68 8.43
C ILE A 69 -0.35 10.17 8.51
N PHE A 70 0.27 10.11 9.69
CA PHE A 70 1.63 10.61 9.90
C PHE A 70 2.64 9.86 9.01
N ILE A 71 2.66 8.53 9.08
CA ILE A 71 3.58 7.71 8.28
C ILE A 71 3.22 7.81 6.79
N GLY A 72 1.94 7.83 6.46
CA GLY A 72 1.46 7.99 5.09
C GLY A 72 1.96 9.28 4.44
N VAL A 73 1.86 10.41 5.13
CA VAL A 73 2.37 11.70 4.66
C VAL A 73 3.88 11.69 4.49
N LEU A 74 4.63 11.12 5.45
CA LEU A 74 6.08 11.01 5.35
C LEU A 74 6.52 10.23 4.10
N LEU A 75 5.82 9.14 3.77
CA LEU A 75 6.06 8.35 2.57
C LEU A 75 5.58 9.05 1.29
N ALA A 76 4.41 9.69 1.32
CA ALA A 76 3.81 10.37 0.17
C ALA A 76 4.67 11.54 -0.32
N PHE A 77 5.21 12.34 0.60
CA PHE A 77 6.03 13.50 0.29
C PHE A 77 7.53 13.20 0.28
N GLN A 78 7.93 11.93 0.42
CA GLN A 78 9.33 11.52 0.42
C GLN A 78 10.17 12.29 1.45
N ILE A 79 9.57 12.65 2.59
CA ILE A 79 10.25 13.41 3.66
C ILE A 79 11.37 12.56 4.26
N ILE A 80 11.18 11.24 4.29
CA ILE A 80 12.20 10.27 4.66
C ILE A 80 12.80 9.67 3.38
N SER A 81 14.14 9.63 3.31
CA SER A 81 14.83 8.96 2.20
C SER A 81 14.67 7.45 2.29
N ILE A 82 13.79 6.92 1.45
CA ILE A 82 13.46 5.50 1.36
C ILE A 82 14.67 4.64 1.01
N ILE A 83 15.55 5.18 0.18
CA ILE A 83 16.78 4.52 -0.27
C ILE A 83 17.73 4.31 0.92
N ALA A 84 17.75 5.25 1.88
CA ALA A 84 18.58 5.15 3.08
C ALA A 84 18.05 4.12 4.10
N PHE A 85 16.78 3.71 3.98
CA PHE A 85 16.15 2.76 4.90
C PHE A 85 16.17 1.30 4.39
N SER A 86 16.89 0.98 3.31
CA SER A 86 17.13 -0.38 2.79
C SER A 86 15.93 -1.34 2.89
N GLY A 87 14.76 -0.92 2.39
CA GLY A 87 13.55 -1.75 2.36
C GLY A 87 12.78 -1.86 3.68
N PHE A 88 13.27 -1.33 4.81
CA PHE A 88 12.57 -1.34 6.10
C PHE A 88 11.18 -0.73 6.02
N TRP A 89 11.02 0.33 5.23
CA TRP A 89 9.75 1.00 5.01
C TRP A 89 8.68 0.05 4.46
N LEU A 90 9.03 -0.98 3.67
CA LEU A 90 8.07 -1.96 3.14
C LEU A 90 7.46 -2.80 4.25
N TYR A 91 8.29 -3.24 5.20
CA TYR A 91 7.83 -3.97 6.37
C TYR A 91 6.93 -3.10 7.24
N LEU A 92 7.31 -1.84 7.46
CA LEU A 92 6.52 -0.89 8.23
C LEU A 92 5.16 -0.62 7.55
N THR A 93 5.17 -0.30 6.26
CA THR A 93 3.95 -0.09 5.46
C THR A 93 3.07 -1.34 5.46
N GLY A 94 3.66 -2.52 5.27
CA GLY A 94 2.95 -3.79 5.29
C GLY A 94 2.29 -4.07 6.65
N LEU A 95 3.01 -3.82 7.74
CA LEU A 95 2.49 -3.96 9.10
C LEU A 95 1.30 -3.03 9.34
N LEU A 96 1.41 -1.76 8.92
CA LEU A 96 0.33 -0.79 9.07
C LEU A 96 -0.92 -1.18 8.26
N PHE A 97 -0.75 -1.71 7.05
CA PHE A 97 -1.86 -2.24 6.25
C PHE A 97 -2.55 -3.44 6.93
N ILE A 98 -1.77 -4.37 7.49
CA ILE A 98 -2.31 -5.52 8.23
C ILE A 98 -3.09 -5.04 9.45
N LEU A 99 -2.51 -4.17 10.27
CA LEU A 99 -3.15 -3.71 11.50
C LEU A 99 -4.39 -2.86 11.21
N ALA A 100 -4.34 -1.97 10.21
CA ALA A 100 -5.51 -1.24 9.75
C ALA A 100 -6.60 -2.21 9.25
N GLY A 101 -6.23 -3.19 8.43
CA GLY A 101 -7.15 -4.20 7.91
C GLY A 101 -7.81 -5.02 9.03
N LEU A 102 -7.04 -5.46 10.03
CA LEU A 102 -7.57 -6.19 11.19
C LEU A 102 -8.56 -5.34 11.98
N ILE A 103 -8.22 -4.08 12.27
CA ILE A 103 -9.13 -3.17 12.97
C ILE A 103 -10.46 -3.07 12.21
N VAL A 104 -10.42 -2.91 10.89
CA VAL A 104 -11.61 -2.84 10.03
C VAL A 104 -12.40 -4.14 10.01
N VAL A 105 -11.76 -5.30 9.91
CA VAL A 105 -12.43 -6.61 9.89
C VAL A 105 -13.17 -6.89 11.19
N PHE A 106 -12.61 -6.51 12.34
CA PHE A 106 -13.18 -6.78 13.66
C PHE A 106 -14.18 -5.73 14.14
N SER A 107 -14.16 -4.53 13.57
CA SER A 107 -15.08 -3.44 13.91
C SER A 107 -16.31 -3.38 13.02
N ALA A 108 -16.23 -3.90 11.79
CA ALA A 108 -17.37 -3.99 10.89
C ALA A 108 -18.30 -5.15 11.28
N LEU A 109 -19.12 -4.94 12.31
CA LEU A 109 -20.06 -5.95 12.81
C LEU A 109 -21.15 -6.31 11.78
N ASP A 110 -21.59 -5.38 10.92
CA ASP A 110 -22.77 -5.60 10.06
C ASP A 110 -22.61 -5.28 8.57
N ALA A 111 -21.46 -4.74 8.13
CA ALA A 111 -21.26 -4.31 6.74
C ALA A 111 -20.25 -5.20 5.99
N TYR A 112 -20.76 -6.14 5.18
CA TYR A 112 -19.97 -7.05 4.34
C TYR A 112 -18.92 -6.31 3.48
N VAL A 113 -19.29 -5.16 2.92
CA VAL A 113 -18.39 -4.32 2.09
C VAL A 113 -17.20 -3.81 2.92
N THR A 114 -17.46 -3.32 4.13
CA THR A 114 -16.40 -2.79 5.02
C THR A 114 -15.45 -3.90 5.46
N ARG A 115 -15.97 -5.09 5.75
CA ARG A 115 -15.16 -6.26 6.12
C ARG A 115 -14.26 -6.72 4.97
N THR A 116 -14.78 -6.69 3.74
CA THR A 116 -14.01 -7.03 2.53
C THR A 116 -12.84 -6.07 2.33
N ILE A 117 -13.05 -4.76 2.53
CA ILE A 117 -11.97 -3.76 2.48
C ILE A 117 -10.89 -4.06 3.53
N GLY A 118 -11.30 -4.45 4.74
CA GLY A 118 -10.36 -4.86 5.78
C GLY A 118 -9.51 -6.07 5.39
N PHE A 119 -10.13 -7.12 4.82
CA PHE A 119 -9.40 -8.29 4.31
C PHE A 119 -8.43 -7.94 3.18
N LEU A 120 -8.83 -7.06 2.26
CA LEU A 120 -7.93 -6.56 1.20
C LEU A 120 -6.73 -5.84 1.80
N GLY A 121 -6.93 -5.02 2.84
CA GLY A 121 -5.83 -4.37 3.57
C GLY A 121 -4.83 -5.38 4.15
N ILE A 122 -5.32 -6.46 4.75
CA ILE A 122 -4.45 -7.54 5.28
C ILE A 122 -3.66 -8.20 4.15
N ILE A 123 -4.31 -8.56 3.04
CA ILE A 123 -3.65 -9.19 1.88
C ILE A 123 -2.58 -8.27 1.32
N VAL A 124 -2.89 -6.99 1.10
CA VAL A 124 -1.93 -6.00 0.62
C VAL A 124 -0.75 -5.91 1.59
N GLY A 125 -0.99 -5.86 2.89
CA GLY A 125 0.09 -5.79 3.86
C GLY A 125 0.98 -7.04 3.89
N VAL A 126 0.42 -8.24 3.69
CA VAL A 126 1.20 -9.48 3.52
C VAL A 126 2.05 -9.42 2.26
N VAL A 127 1.52 -8.93 1.14
CA VAL A 127 2.29 -8.74 -0.10
C VAL A 127 3.49 -7.82 0.16
N TYR A 128 3.33 -6.74 0.93
CA TYR A 128 4.44 -5.86 1.30
C TYR A 128 5.53 -6.58 2.11
N PHE A 129 5.16 -7.48 3.02
CA PHE A 129 6.14 -8.30 3.75
C PHE A 129 6.91 -9.23 2.82
N VAL A 130 6.21 -9.94 1.93
CA VAL A 130 6.84 -10.84 0.96
C VAL A 130 7.79 -10.06 0.07
N VAL A 131 7.35 -8.92 -0.46
CA VAL A 131 8.19 -8.02 -1.27
C VAL A 131 9.38 -7.53 -0.45
N GLY A 132 9.17 -7.13 0.81
CA GLY A 132 10.22 -6.72 1.74
C GLY A 132 11.33 -7.77 1.94
N ILE A 133 10.98 -9.06 1.99
CA ILE A 133 11.96 -10.16 2.12
C ILE A 133 12.90 -10.22 0.92
N PHE A 134 12.38 -9.98 -0.28
CA PHE A 134 13.17 -9.94 -1.51
C PHE A 134 13.85 -8.58 -1.75
N ALA A 135 13.59 -7.59 -0.89
CA ALA A 135 13.96 -6.19 -1.08
C ALA A 135 15.18 -5.74 -0.28
N LEU A 136 16.23 -6.57 -0.22
CA LEU A 136 17.48 -6.19 0.45
C LEU A 136 18.13 -4.95 -0.19
N ASP A 137 17.92 -4.76 -1.49
CA ASP A 137 18.27 -3.53 -2.22
C ASP A 137 17.01 -2.96 -2.91
N PRO A 138 16.60 -1.72 -2.59
CA PRO A 138 15.50 -1.04 -3.28
C PRO A 138 15.67 -1.00 -4.81
N ILE A 139 16.90 -0.87 -5.33
CA ILE A 139 17.16 -0.85 -6.76
C ILE A 139 16.77 -2.21 -7.39
N PHE A 140 17.12 -3.30 -6.73
CA PHE A 140 16.79 -4.65 -7.17
C PHE A 140 15.27 -4.88 -7.25
N LEU A 141 14.51 -4.33 -6.31
CA LEU A 141 13.04 -4.33 -6.38
C LEU A 141 12.50 -3.63 -7.62
N GLY A 142 13.01 -2.42 -7.91
CA GLY A 142 12.57 -1.67 -9.09
C GLY A 142 12.77 -2.48 -10.37
N VAL A 143 13.90 -3.19 -10.46
CA VAL A 143 14.21 -4.09 -11.59
C VAL A 143 13.24 -5.26 -11.65
N ILE A 144 13.03 -5.99 -10.54
CA ILE A 144 12.10 -7.14 -10.49
C ILE A 144 10.70 -6.74 -10.92
N ILE A 145 10.17 -5.64 -10.36
CA ILE A 145 8.83 -5.15 -10.68
C ILE A 145 8.75 -4.75 -12.16
N GLY A 146 9.80 -4.11 -12.69
CA GLY A 146 9.92 -3.80 -14.11
C GLY A 146 9.80 -5.03 -15.00
N VAL A 147 10.57 -6.08 -14.70
CA VAL A 147 10.54 -7.35 -15.45
C VAL A 147 9.15 -8.01 -15.37
N ILE A 148 8.57 -8.11 -14.17
CA ILE A 148 7.25 -8.72 -13.98
C ILE A 148 6.17 -7.98 -14.77
N LEU A 149 6.19 -6.64 -14.76
CA LEU A 149 5.23 -5.82 -15.49
C LEU A 149 5.33 -6.01 -17.01
N ILE A 150 6.54 -6.15 -17.55
CA ILE A 150 6.74 -6.45 -18.97
C ILE A 150 6.19 -7.83 -19.30
N ILE A 151 6.54 -8.87 -18.52
CA ILE A 151 6.05 -10.24 -18.74
C ILE A 151 4.52 -10.27 -18.67
N TYR A 152 3.93 -9.67 -17.64
CA TYR A 152 2.48 -9.58 -17.48
C TYR A 152 1.81 -8.87 -18.66
N GLY A 153 2.37 -7.75 -19.11
CA GLY A 153 1.87 -7.02 -20.25
C GLY A 153 1.91 -7.84 -21.55
N LEU A 154 2.98 -8.59 -21.79
CA LEU A 154 3.11 -9.49 -22.94
C LEU A 154 2.08 -10.63 -22.90
N ILE A 155 1.83 -11.21 -21.73
CA ILE A 155 0.84 -12.30 -21.56
C ILE A 155 -0.57 -11.81 -21.90
N ILE A 156 -0.93 -10.58 -21.50
CA ILE A 156 -2.29 -10.05 -21.69
C ILE A 156 -2.53 -9.48 -23.09
N LEU A 157 -1.47 -9.00 -23.75
CA LEU A 157 -1.54 -8.50 -25.12
C LEU A 157 -1.76 -9.62 -26.15
N ARG A 158 -1.42 -10.86 -25.79
CA ARG A 158 -1.72 -12.06 -26.57
C ARG A 158 -3.21 -12.40 -26.50
#